data_AF-A0AAX0BAA9-F1
#
_entry.id   AF-A0AAX0BAA9-F1
#
_cell.length_a   1.000
_cell.length_b   1.000
_cell.length_c   1.000
_cell.angle_alpha   90.00
_cell.angle_beta   90.00
_cell.angle_gamma   90.00
#
_symmetry.space_group_name_H-M   'P 1'
#
loop_
_entity.id
_entity.type
_entity.pdbx_description
1 polymer ?
#
loop_
_entity_poly.entity_id
_entity_poly.type
_entity_poly.pdbx_seq_one_letter_code
_entity_poly.pdbx_strand_id
1 'polypeptide(L)'
;MSSIKELRKLGMEDMSDIVFSNFYSNEKKKVMKSLFEKKAFTASINEAVNEGLNFDYTDGIGGCPEYDYLNYDDMVEGKATTLFIDLVNFTARSLHASEDIEELKRLADLKKKFINSCILAVSIFNGHVHDISGDGIMCFFYRDKEHENVNNALLAGMFMIIGVKEYLNKELRAENPNHRDIQVRVGVDTGDIIWTKMGNMKHFESCETKAVGFSVDMAAKLSGGLSWELKIGDNIYNMGNEEFIEYAKERYDDYKRTIDGKTLIYKRYFFNWDKYSKKFNSLNELLESKLPLIGFPVVIKEESIPQSVNLLEKPKNKEVIFG
;
A
#
# COMPACT_ATOMS: atom_id res chain seq x y z
N MET A 1 7.75 -22.26 -23.27
CA MET A 1 8.63 -22.41 -22.08
C MET A 1 9.95 -21.62 -22.23
N SER A 2 9.94 -20.45 -22.89
CA SER A 2 11.14 -19.64 -23.18
C SER A 2 11.07 -18.17 -22.72
N SER A 3 9.91 -17.66 -22.26
CA SER A 3 9.72 -16.22 -22.05
C SER A 3 9.97 -15.71 -20.62
N ILE A 4 9.94 -16.58 -19.60
CA ILE A 4 10.09 -16.16 -18.19
C ILE A 4 11.57 -16.15 -17.74
N LYS A 5 12.43 -16.96 -18.36
CA LYS A 5 13.87 -16.97 -18.07
C LYS A 5 14.64 -15.81 -18.71
N GLU A 6 14.13 -15.22 -19.79
CA GLU A 6 14.77 -14.06 -20.43
C GLU A 6 14.53 -12.75 -19.66
N LEU A 7 13.42 -12.62 -18.93
CA LEU A 7 13.15 -11.45 -18.07
C LEU A 7 14.07 -11.38 -16.83
N ARG A 8 14.64 -12.51 -16.39
CA ARG A 8 15.62 -12.57 -15.28
C ARG A 8 17.01 -12.05 -15.65
N LYS A 9 17.25 -11.67 -16.92
CA LYS A 9 18.56 -11.20 -17.41
C LYS A 9 18.65 -9.68 -17.63
N LEU A 10 17.56 -8.95 -17.40
CA LEU A 10 17.54 -7.50 -17.54
C LEU A 10 18.10 -6.92 -16.23
N GLY A 11 19.26 -6.28 -16.31
CA GLY A 11 19.85 -5.57 -15.16
C GLY A 11 18.92 -4.46 -14.66
N MET A 12 19.18 -3.96 -13.45
CA MET A 12 18.39 -2.90 -12.80
C MET A 12 18.12 -1.68 -13.71
N GLU A 13 19.02 -1.36 -14.66
CA GLU A 13 18.83 -0.28 -15.63
C GLU A 13 17.71 -0.59 -16.65
N ASP A 14 17.62 -1.81 -17.18
CA ASP A 14 16.65 -2.18 -18.22
C ASP A 14 15.21 -2.31 -17.67
N MET A 15 15.04 -2.79 -16.42
CA MET A 15 13.72 -2.85 -15.78
C MET A 15 13.19 -1.45 -15.46
N SER A 16 14.08 -0.53 -15.07
CA SER A 16 13.73 0.88 -14.90
C SER A 16 13.24 1.46 -16.23
N ASP A 17 13.94 1.24 -17.34
CA ASP A 17 13.52 1.75 -18.65
C ASP A 17 12.23 1.10 -19.17
N ILE A 18 11.94 -0.17 -18.86
CA ILE A 18 10.67 -0.82 -19.24
C ILE A 18 9.49 -0.29 -18.41
N VAL A 19 9.67 -0.08 -17.10
CA VAL A 19 8.65 0.50 -16.21
C VAL A 19 8.44 1.99 -16.49
N PHE A 20 9.47 2.73 -16.92
CA PHE A 20 9.39 4.16 -17.20
C PHE A 20 9.07 4.51 -18.66
N SER A 21 9.31 3.61 -19.62
CA SER A 21 9.10 3.89 -21.05
C SER A 21 7.62 3.99 -21.44
N ASN A 22 6.75 3.22 -20.80
CA ASN A 22 5.31 3.16 -21.10
C ASN A 22 4.45 4.16 -20.32
N PHE A 23 5.02 4.89 -19.34
CA PHE A 23 4.25 5.65 -18.35
C PHE A 23 4.51 7.17 -18.36
N TYR A 24 5.49 7.65 -19.12
CA TYR A 24 5.88 9.07 -19.10
C TYR A 24 6.01 9.67 -20.50
N SER A 25 5.49 10.89 -20.69
CA SER A 25 5.84 11.75 -21.83
C SER A 25 7.34 12.07 -21.79
N ASN A 26 7.97 12.27 -22.96
CA ASN A 26 9.42 12.46 -23.08
C ASN A 26 9.98 13.64 -22.25
N GLU A 27 9.16 14.63 -21.90
CA GLU A 27 9.55 15.74 -21.00
C GLU A 27 9.60 15.32 -19.53
N LYS A 28 8.68 14.48 -19.06
CA LYS A 28 8.64 14.00 -17.67
C LYS A 28 9.82 13.07 -17.34
N LYS A 29 10.34 12.33 -18.34
CA LYS A 29 11.58 11.52 -18.23
C LYS A 29 12.82 12.37 -17.91
N LYS A 30 12.91 13.60 -18.44
CA LYS A 30 14.04 14.52 -18.18
C LYS A 30 14.03 15.07 -16.75
N VAL A 31 12.86 15.33 -16.18
CA VAL A 31 12.69 15.83 -14.80
C VAL A 31 13.04 14.74 -13.79
N MET A 32 12.61 13.50 -14.05
CA MET A 32 13.00 12.34 -13.23
C MET A 32 14.53 12.14 -13.25
N LYS A 33 15.16 12.17 -14.43
CA LYS A 33 16.63 12.03 -14.56
C LYS A 33 17.40 13.12 -13.80
N SER A 34 16.91 14.36 -13.75
CA SER A 34 17.58 15.45 -13.02
C SER A 34 17.37 15.41 -11.51
N LEU A 35 16.31 14.75 -11.02
CA LEU A 35 16.10 14.48 -9.59
C LEU A 35 17.05 13.38 -9.07
N PHE A 36 17.40 12.39 -9.90
CA PHE A 36 18.41 11.37 -9.57
C PHE A 36 19.83 11.95 -9.39
N GLU A 37 20.13 13.09 -10.03
CA GLU A 37 21.46 13.70 -10.01
C GLU A 37 21.68 14.65 -8.80
N LYS A 38 20.62 15.05 -8.08
CA LYS A 38 20.75 15.95 -6.93
C LYS A 38 20.79 15.19 -5.60
N LYS A 39 22.01 14.83 -5.17
CA LYS A 39 22.32 14.45 -3.79
C LYS A 39 22.15 15.64 -2.83
N ALA A 40 21.23 15.55 -1.88
CA ALA A 40 21.28 16.31 -0.61
C ALA A 40 20.55 15.55 0.51
N PHE A 41 21.06 15.71 1.74
CA PHE A 41 21.15 14.70 2.81
C PHE A 41 20.13 14.89 3.96
N THR A 42 19.66 13.79 4.58
CA THR A 42 19.61 13.66 6.06
C THR A 42 19.67 12.18 6.48
N ALA A 43 20.53 11.86 7.45
CA ALA A 43 21.12 10.52 7.67
C ALA A 43 20.14 9.35 7.90
N SER A 44 19.01 9.55 8.60
CA SER A 44 18.02 8.49 8.84
C SER A 44 17.11 8.24 7.63
N ILE A 45 16.95 9.23 6.76
CA ILE A 45 16.26 9.08 5.47
C ILE A 45 17.20 8.44 4.45
N ASN A 46 18.50 8.71 4.50
CA ASN A 46 19.48 8.05 3.62
C ASN A 46 19.60 6.55 3.86
N GLU A 47 19.40 6.04 5.08
CA GLU A 47 19.31 4.60 5.32
C GLU A 47 18.06 4.03 4.65
N ALA A 48 16.87 4.55 4.95
CA ALA A 48 15.62 4.10 4.30
C ALA A 48 15.62 4.28 2.76
N VAL A 49 16.26 5.34 2.26
CA VAL A 49 16.35 5.67 0.83
C VAL A 49 17.41 4.84 0.11
N ASN A 50 18.59 4.61 0.68
CA ASN A 50 19.60 3.76 0.04
C ASN A 50 19.27 2.27 0.19
N GLU A 51 18.67 1.84 1.31
CA GLU A 51 18.19 0.47 1.48
C GLU A 51 16.95 0.19 0.61
N GLY A 52 15.98 1.12 0.56
CA GLY A 52 14.79 0.99 -0.29
C GLY A 52 15.04 1.17 -1.80
N LEU A 53 16.14 1.82 -2.22
CA LEU A 53 16.53 1.94 -3.64
C LEU A 53 17.49 0.84 -4.12
N ASN A 54 18.23 0.20 -3.21
CA ASN A 54 19.01 -1.01 -3.50
C ASN A 54 18.17 -2.29 -3.36
N PHE A 55 16.87 -2.15 -3.09
CA PHE A 55 16.01 -3.30 -2.89
C PHE A 55 15.78 -4.03 -4.20
N ASP A 56 15.94 -5.35 -4.13
CA ASP A 56 15.76 -6.21 -5.26
C ASP A 56 14.25 -6.32 -5.55
N TYR A 57 13.76 -5.50 -6.49
CA TYR A 57 12.39 -5.59 -6.99
C TYR A 57 12.10 -6.96 -7.65
N THR A 58 13.07 -7.87 -7.73
CA THR A 58 12.89 -9.22 -8.29
C THR A 58 12.21 -10.20 -7.34
N ASP A 59 12.02 -9.85 -6.06
CA ASP A 59 11.32 -10.69 -5.07
C ASP A 59 9.85 -10.97 -5.45
N GLY A 60 9.32 -10.27 -6.46
CA GLY A 60 8.05 -10.58 -7.08
C GLY A 60 6.86 -10.39 -6.13
N ILE A 61 5.72 -10.95 -6.52
CA ILE A 61 4.49 -10.99 -5.72
C ILE A 61 4.23 -12.44 -5.37
N GLY A 62 3.71 -12.69 -4.18
CA GLY A 62 3.45 -14.05 -3.71
C GLY A 62 4.52 -14.53 -2.76
N GLY A 63 4.20 -15.62 -2.06
CA GLY A 63 5.12 -16.26 -1.13
C GLY A 63 5.73 -15.30 -0.12
N CYS A 64 6.95 -15.63 0.30
CA CYS A 64 7.79 -14.76 1.09
C CYS A 64 9.22 -15.22 0.83
N PRO A 65 10.04 -14.48 0.05
CA PRO A 65 11.35 -14.97 -0.42
C PRO A 65 12.23 -15.54 0.70
N GLU A 66 12.21 -14.89 1.86
CA GLU A 66 12.94 -15.34 3.06
C GLU A 66 12.47 -16.66 3.64
N TYR A 67 11.25 -17.10 3.36
CA TYR A 67 10.66 -18.34 3.84
C TYR A 67 10.32 -19.30 2.70
N ASP A 68 10.71 -19.02 1.46
CA ASP A 68 10.45 -19.91 0.32
C ASP A 68 11.29 -21.19 0.35
N TYR A 69 12.26 -21.28 1.27
CA TYR A 69 12.99 -22.51 1.59
C TYR A 69 12.17 -23.55 2.35
N LEU A 70 11.03 -23.17 2.94
CA LEU A 70 10.19 -24.06 3.75
C LEU A 70 9.63 -25.21 2.92
N ASN A 71 9.67 -26.42 3.48
CA ASN A 71 8.94 -27.58 2.99
C ASN A 71 7.46 -27.52 3.41
N TYR A 72 6.67 -28.47 2.91
CA TYR A 72 5.21 -28.47 3.13
C TYR A 72 4.82 -28.56 4.61
N ASP A 73 5.53 -29.35 5.39
CA ASP A 73 5.23 -29.60 6.82
C ASP A 73 5.93 -28.61 7.76
N ASP A 74 6.77 -27.72 7.24
CA ASP A 74 7.53 -26.78 8.07
C ASP A 74 6.62 -25.68 8.62
N MET A 75 6.74 -25.43 9.92
CA MET A 75 6.06 -24.34 10.63
C MET A 75 7.11 -23.51 11.34
N VAL A 76 7.27 -22.25 10.92
CA VAL A 76 8.24 -21.33 11.52
C VAL A 76 7.50 -20.20 12.21
N GLU A 77 7.73 -20.08 13.51
CA GLU A 77 7.24 -18.95 14.30
C GLU A 77 7.90 -17.65 13.84
N GLY A 78 7.11 -16.60 13.75
CA GLY A 78 7.60 -15.28 13.40
C GLY A 78 6.66 -14.20 13.91
N LYS A 79 7.03 -12.96 13.62
CA LYS A 79 6.21 -11.79 13.92
C LYS A 79 6.13 -10.92 12.67
N ALA A 80 4.93 -10.47 12.33
CA ALA A 80 4.74 -9.60 11.19
C ALA A 80 3.72 -8.51 11.49
N THR A 81 4.01 -7.32 10.96
CA THR A 81 3.01 -6.30 10.72
C THR A 81 2.41 -6.54 9.34
N THR A 82 1.09 -6.71 9.31
CA THR A 82 0.32 -6.87 8.08
C THR A 82 -0.31 -5.54 7.71
N LEU A 83 -0.08 -5.10 6.47
CA LEU A 83 -0.75 -3.98 5.84
C LEU A 83 -1.72 -4.53 4.80
N PHE A 84 -2.96 -4.05 4.83
CA PHE A 84 -3.95 -4.33 3.79
C PHE A 84 -4.45 -3.02 3.22
N ILE A 85 -4.35 -2.85 1.90
CA ILE A 85 -4.87 -1.68 1.19
C ILE A 85 -5.95 -2.18 0.24
N ASP A 86 -7.17 -1.68 0.42
CA ASP A 86 -8.34 -2.07 -0.36
C ASP A 86 -8.80 -0.93 -1.28
N LEU A 87 -9.04 -1.23 -2.56
CA LEU A 87 -9.66 -0.29 -3.49
C LEU A 87 -11.17 -0.24 -3.27
N VAL A 88 -11.67 0.93 -2.91
CA VAL A 88 -13.10 1.12 -2.70
C VAL A 88 -13.82 1.33 -4.03
N ASN A 89 -14.96 0.64 -4.19
CA ASN A 89 -15.89 0.78 -5.33
C ASN A 89 -15.30 0.44 -6.71
N PHE A 90 -14.21 -0.34 -6.77
CA PHE A 90 -13.68 -0.83 -8.04
C PHE A 90 -14.62 -1.87 -8.67
N THR A 91 -15.21 -2.73 -7.85
CA THR A 91 -16.20 -3.74 -8.29
C THR A 91 -17.43 -3.10 -8.94
N ALA A 92 -17.96 -1.99 -8.39
CA ALA A 92 -19.10 -1.29 -8.97
C ALA A 92 -18.78 -0.70 -10.36
N ARG A 93 -17.52 -0.25 -10.58
CA ARG A 93 -17.07 0.23 -11.90
C ARG A 93 -16.97 -0.91 -12.90
N SER A 94 -16.52 -2.08 -12.47
CA SER A 94 -16.46 -3.27 -13.33
C SER A 94 -17.84 -3.66 -13.84
N LEU A 95 -18.89 -3.48 -13.02
CA LEU A 95 -20.28 -3.71 -13.43
C LEU A 95 -20.75 -2.68 -14.46
N HIS A 96 -20.39 -1.41 -14.32
CA HIS A 96 -20.76 -0.38 -15.32
C HIS A 96 -20.02 -0.56 -16.65
N ALA A 97 -18.80 -1.10 -16.62
CA ALA A 97 -17.99 -1.33 -17.80
C ALA A 97 -18.31 -2.68 -18.49
N SER A 98 -19.10 -3.57 -17.88
CA SER A 98 -19.17 -4.98 -18.31
C SER A 98 -19.69 -5.20 -19.73
N GLU A 99 -20.40 -4.23 -20.30
CA GLU A 99 -20.96 -4.29 -21.66
C GLU A 99 -20.05 -3.62 -22.72
N ASP A 100 -18.97 -2.94 -22.31
CA ASP A 100 -18.02 -2.26 -23.20
C ASP A 100 -16.59 -2.74 -22.95
N ILE A 101 -16.06 -3.48 -23.92
CA ILE A 101 -14.72 -4.07 -23.83
C ILE A 101 -13.60 -3.01 -23.75
N GLU A 102 -13.80 -1.82 -24.31
CA GLU A 102 -12.78 -0.77 -24.28
C GLU A 102 -12.75 -0.08 -22.91
N GLU A 103 -13.92 0.11 -22.28
CA GLU A 103 -14.00 0.55 -20.89
C GLU A 103 -13.41 -0.49 -19.93
N LEU A 104 -13.64 -1.78 -20.17
CA LEU A 104 -12.99 -2.85 -19.39
C LEU A 104 -11.46 -2.83 -19.52
N LYS A 105 -10.92 -2.56 -20.73
CA LYS A 105 -9.47 -2.40 -20.91
C LYS A 105 -8.93 -1.20 -20.15
N ARG A 106 -9.61 -0.05 -20.19
CA ARG A 106 -9.23 1.15 -19.42
C ARG A 106 -9.24 0.87 -17.92
N LEU A 107 -10.27 0.18 -17.45
CA LEU A 107 -10.37 -0.23 -16.04
C LEU A 107 -9.23 -1.18 -15.66
N ALA A 108 -8.90 -2.15 -16.50
CA ALA A 108 -7.79 -3.07 -16.27
C ALA A 108 -6.43 -2.35 -16.24
N ASP A 109 -6.20 -1.38 -17.13
CA ASP A 109 -4.99 -0.55 -17.14
C ASP A 109 -4.87 0.29 -15.85
N LEU A 110 -5.99 0.87 -15.42
CA LEU A 110 -6.06 1.62 -14.17
C LEU A 110 -5.75 0.77 -12.94
N LYS A 111 -6.26 -0.47 -12.91
CA LYS A 111 -5.95 -1.44 -11.84
C LYS A 111 -4.48 -1.81 -11.82
N LYS A 112 -3.88 -2.05 -12.99
CA LYS A 112 -2.44 -2.35 -13.11
C LYS A 112 -1.59 -1.20 -12.58
N LYS A 113 -1.92 0.04 -12.97
CA LYS A 113 -1.26 1.26 -12.47
C LYS A 113 -1.32 1.34 -10.94
N PHE A 114 -2.52 1.19 -10.39
CA PHE A 114 -2.72 1.23 -8.95
C PHE A 114 -1.92 0.16 -8.20
N ILE A 115 -2.00 -1.09 -8.65
CA ILE A 115 -1.27 -2.22 -8.04
C ILE A 115 0.24 -1.96 -8.09
N ASN A 116 0.75 -1.47 -9.23
CA ASN A 116 2.17 -1.12 -9.35
C ASN A 116 2.59 -0.03 -8.36
N SER A 117 1.81 1.05 -8.23
CA SER A 117 2.06 2.10 -7.24
C SER A 117 2.05 1.56 -5.80
N CYS A 118 1.16 0.61 -5.51
CA CYS A 118 1.14 -0.08 -4.21
C CYS A 118 2.42 -0.87 -3.95
N ILE A 119 2.85 -1.68 -4.92
CA ILE A 119 4.08 -2.48 -4.80
C ILE A 119 5.26 -1.57 -4.53
N LEU A 120 5.41 -0.52 -5.32
CA LEU A 120 6.54 0.39 -5.16
C LEU A 120 6.49 1.14 -3.82
N ALA A 121 5.30 1.58 -3.38
CA ALA A 121 5.16 2.21 -2.07
C ALA A 121 5.57 1.25 -0.94
N VAL A 122 5.10 0.01 -0.98
CA VAL A 122 5.43 -1.02 0.03
C VAL A 122 6.92 -1.32 0.03
N SER A 123 7.55 -1.46 -1.14
CA SER A 123 8.99 -1.68 -1.27
C SER A 123 9.82 -0.51 -0.73
N ILE A 124 9.40 0.75 -0.95
CA ILE A 124 10.08 1.95 -0.40
C ILE A 124 10.17 1.92 1.13
N PHE A 125 9.20 1.29 1.79
CA PHE A 125 9.16 1.16 3.24
C PHE A 125 9.62 -0.23 3.72
N ASN A 126 10.37 -0.98 2.91
CA ASN A 126 10.93 -2.29 3.24
C ASN A 126 9.86 -3.34 3.59
N GLY A 127 8.72 -3.30 2.91
CA GLY A 127 7.68 -4.33 2.98
C GLY A 127 7.73 -5.29 1.79
N HIS A 128 7.08 -6.44 1.96
CA HIS A 128 6.86 -7.44 0.90
C HIS A 128 5.39 -7.45 0.48
N VAL A 129 5.11 -7.43 -0.83
CA VAL A 129 3.74 -7.63 -1.33
C VAL A 129 3.46 -9.12 -1.41
N HIS A 130 2.62 -9.59 -0.50
CA HIS A 130 2.31 -11.00 -0.39
C HIS A 130 1.24 -11.46 -1.37
N ASP A 131 0.17 -10.68 -1.55
CA ASP A 131 -0.94 -11.08 -2.41
C ASP A 131 -1.67 -9.87 -3.00
N ILE A 132 -2.21 -10.05 -4.20
CA ILE A 132 -3.19 -9.15 -4.82
C ILE A 132 -4.55 -9.85 -4.71
N SER A 133 -5.21 -9.65 -3.57
CA SER A 133 -6.48 -10.30 -3.27
C SER A 133 -7.67 -9.49 -3.81
N GLY A 134 -8.18 -9.89 -4.98
CA GLY A 134 -9.35 -9.24 -5.58
C GLY A 134 -9.08 -7.77 -5.92
N ASP A 135 -9.67 -6.85 -5.17
CA ASP A 135 -9.50 -5.39 -5.32
C ASP A 135 -8.52 -4.78 -4.30
N GLY A 136 -7.93 -5.59 -3.42
CA GLY A 136 -6.94 -5.16 -2.44
C GLY A 136 -5.57 -5.79 -2.62
N ILE A 137 -4.62 -5.31 -1.84
CA ILE A 137 -3.26 -5.85 -1.72
C ILE A 137 -2.95 -6.12 -0.25
N MET A 138 -2.32 -7.27 -0.01
CA MET A 138 -1.82 -7.69 1.30
C MET A 138 -0.30 -7.64 1.31
N CYS A 139 0.26 -7.05 2.36
CA CYS A 139 1.69 -6.85 2.49
C CYS A 139 2.18 -7.16 3.90
N PHE A 140 3.42 -7.64 4.00
CA PHE A 140 4.05 -7.98 5.27
C PHE A 140 5.32 -7.16 5.51
N PHE A 141 5.50 -6.73 6.76
CA PHE A 141 6.71 -6.13 7.29
C PHE A 141 7.14 -6.98 8.49
N TYR A 142 8.23 -7.73 8.34
CA TYR A 142 8.56 -8.86 9.23
C TYR A 142 10.06 -8.93 9.57
N ARG A 143 10.76 -7.79 9.51
CA ARG A 143 12.16 -7.66 9.93
C ARG A 143 12.27 -7.69 11.47
N ASP A 144 13.48 -7.83 12.02
CA ASP A 144 13.73 -8.02 13.47
C ASP A 144 13.19 -6.91 14.40
N LYS A 145 12.78 -5.77 13.85
CA LYS A 145 12.36 -4.59 14.61
C LYS A 145 10.87 -4.30 14.43
N GLU A 146 10.04 -4.89 15.27
CA GLU A 146 8.57 -4.78 15.19
C GLU A 146 8.07 -3.33 15.16
N HIS A 147 8.63 -2.45 15.99
CA HIS A 147 8.23 -1.04 16.01
C HIS A 147 8.51 -0.32 14.68
N GLU A 148 9.64 -0.62 14.05
CA GLU A 148 9.96 -0.08 12.72
C GLU A 148 9.04 -0.67 11.65
N ASN A 149 8.71 -1.97 11.73
CA ASN A 149 7.74 -2.60 10.82
C ASN A 149 6.36 -1.94 10.89
N VAL A 150 5.87 -1.65 12.10
CA VAL A 150 4.61 -0.91 12.31
C VAL A 150 4.68 0.47 11.68
N ASN A 151 5.73 1.23 11.97
CA ASN A 151 5.92 2.56 11.38
C ASN A 151 5.95 2.52 9.86
N ASN A 152 6.70 1.59 9.29
CA ASN A 152 6.83 1.40 7.85
C ASN A 152 5.50 1.04 7.19
N ALA A 153 4.72 0.14 7.80
CA ALA A 153 3.39 -0.21 7.32
C ALA A 153 2.43 0.98 7.34
N LEU A 154 2.43 1.76 8.43
CA LEU A 154 1.61 2.96 8.57
C LEU A 154 2.01 4.04 7.56
N LEU A 155 3.31 4.24 7.36
CA LEU A 155 3.84 5.17 6.36
C LEU A 155 3.48 4.74 4.94
N ALA A 156 3.62 3.47 4.60
CA ALA A 156 3.22 2.92 3.29
C ALA A 156 1.73 3.13 3.03
N GLY A 157 0.87 2.80 4.00
CA GLY A 157 -0.57 3.01 3.91
C GLY A 157 -0.95 4.49 3.74
N MET A 158 -0.35 5.37 4.54
CA MET A 158 -0.54 6.82 4.43
C MET A 158 -0.06 7.36 3.08
N PHE A 159 1.11 6.92 2.61
CA PHE A 159 1.68 7.31 1.33
C PHE A 159 0.75 6.93 0.18
N MET A 160 0.13 5.75 0.23
CA MET A 160 -0.87 5.32 -0.74
C MET A 160 -2.16 6.14 -0.67
N ILE A 161 -2.67 6.45 0.53
CA ILE A 161 -3.83 7.32 0.69
C ILE A 161 -3.57 8.68 0.04
N ILE A 162 -2.43 9.31 0.35
CA ILE A 162 -2.06 10.63 -0.18
C ILE A 162 -1.83 10.56 -1.70
N GLY A 163 -1.04 9.59 -2.17
CA GLY A 163 -0.74 9.40 -3.59
C GLY A 163 -2.01 9.23 -4.44
N VAL A 164 -2.95 8.40 -4.01
CA VAL A 164 -4.21 8.23 -4.74
C VAL A 164 -5.07 9.48 -4.67
N LYS A 165 -5.27 10.03 -3.47
CA LYS A 165 -6.20 11.15 -3.24
C LYS A 165 -5.74 12.43 -3.92
N GLU A 166 -4.46 12.77 -3.74
CA GLU A 166 -3.91 14.07 -4.11
C GLU A 166 -3.21 14.08 -5.46
N TYR A 167 -2.86 12.93 -6.01
CA TYR A 167 -2.12 12.85 -7.28
C TYR A 167 -2.89 12.08 -8.34
N LEU A 168 -3.17 10.79 -8.10
CA LEU A 168 -3.84 9.94 -9.09
C LEU A 168 -5.19 10.52 -9.53
N ASN A 169 -6.04 10.87 -8.56
CA ASN A 169 -7.35 11.42 -8.86
C ASN A 169 -7.28 12.79 -9.54
N LYS A 170 -6.23 13.59 -9.29
CA LYS A 170 -6.03 14.86 -10.00
C LYS A 170 -5.69 14.63 -11.47
N GLU A 171 -4.79 13.69 -11.75
CA GLU A 171 -4.42 13.32 -13.12
C GLU A 171 -5.61 12.74 -13.89
N LEU A 172 -6.34 11.81 -13.28
CA LEU A 172 -7.53 11.20 -13.92
C LEU A 172 -8.62 12.23 -14.22
N ARG A 173 -8.80 13.23 -13.34
CA ARG A 173 -9.72 14.36 -13.59
C ARG A 173 -9.22 15.33 -14.66
N ALA A 174 -7.90 15.48 -14.80
CA ALA A 174 -7.32 16.30 -15.87
C ALA A 174 -7.51 15.65 -17.24
N GLU A 175 -7.42 14.32 -17.34
CA GLU A 175 -7.72 13.56 -18.56
C GLU A 175 -9.23 13.51 -18.85
N ASN A 176 -10.05 13.36 -17.81
CA ASN A 176 -11.51 13.35 -17.91
C ASN A 176 -12.14 14.04 -16.68
N PRO A 177 -12.68 15.26 -16.80
CA PRO A 177 -13.27 15.99 -15.68
C PRO A 177 -14.42 15.26 -14.96
N ASN A 178 -15.07 14.30 -15.62
CA ASN A 178 -16.14 13.49 -15.05
C ASN A 178 -15.63 12.18 -14.42
N HIS A 179 -14.31 11.96 -14.38
CA HIS A 179 -13.74 10.76 -13.78
C HIS A 179 -14.05 10.74 -12.29
N ARG A 180 -14.81 9.71 -11.86
CA ARG A 180 -15.08 9.48 -10.44
C ARG A 180 -13.81 9.04 -9.73
N ASP A 181 -13.51 9.62 -8.58
CA ASP A 181 -12.32 9.31 -7.78
C ASP A 181 -12.16 7.82 -7.46
N ILE A 182 -10.94 7.33 -7.66
CA ILE A 182 -10.49 6.07 -7.06
C ILE A 182 -10.22 6.35 -5.60
N GLN A 183 -10.60 5.41 -4.75
CA GLN A 183 -10.47 5.58 -3.32
C GLN A 183 -9.83 4.33 -2.72
N VAL A 184 -9.06 4.52 -1.66
CA VAL A 184 -8.45 3.44 -0.90
C VAL A 184 -8.84 3.52 0.56
N ARG A 185 -8.80 2.39 1.24
CA ARG A 185 -8.87 2.30 2.70
C ARG A 185 -7.82 1.31 3.18
N VAL A 186 -7.33 1.52 4.39
CA VAL A 186 -6.13 0.84 4.89
C VAL A 186 -6.40 0.23 6.26
N GLY A 187 -6.01 -1.03 6.41
CA GLY A 187 -6.00 -1.74 7.69
C GLY A 187 -4.59 -2.21 8.03
N VAL A 188 -4.16 -2.02 9.27
CA VAL A 188 -2.84 -2.46 9.73
C VAL A 188 -2.97 -3.17 11.08
N ASP A 189 -2.31 -4.32 11.22
CA ASP A 189 -2.18 -4.97 12.51
C ASP A 189 -0.84 -5.66 12.66
N THR A 190 -0.40 -5.92 13.89
CA THR A 190 0.86 -6.62 14.19
C THR A 190 0.60 -7.79 15.12
N GLY A 191 1.42 -8.83 15.05
CA GLY A 191 1.30 -9.95 15.96
C GLY A 191 2.10 -11.17 15.54
N ASP A 192 2.04 -12.19 16.39
CA ASP A 192 2.68 -13.48 16.15
C ASP A 192 1.99 -14.21 15.01
N ILE A 193 2.79 -14.85 14.16
CA ILE A 193 2.37 -15.59 12.99
C ILE A 193 3.16 -16.90 12.86
N ILE A 194 2.62 -17.83 12.09
CA ILE A 194 3.34 -19.00 11.59
C ILE A 194 3.51 -18.85 10.08
N TRP A 195 4.76 -18.92 9.63
CA TRP A 195 5.11 -19.11 8.22
C TRP A 195 5.04 -20.59 7.88
N THR A 196 4.30 -20.92 6.82
CA THR A 196 4.12 -22.31 6.36
C THR A 196 3.84 -22.33 4.86
N LYS A 197 4.19 -23.41 4.18
CA LYS A 197 3.73 -23.63 2.80
C LYS A 197 2.25 -24.04 2.80
N MET A 198 1.49 -23.47 1.87
CA MET A 198 0.09 -23.84 1.62
C MET A 198 -0.13 -24.11 0.14
N GLY A 199 -0.93 -25.12 -0.17
CA GLY A 199 -1.25 -25.54 -1.53
C GLY A 199 -1.41 -27.04 -1.65
N ASN A 200 -1.29 -27.55 -2.87
CA ASN A 200 -1.36 -28.98 -3.14
C ASN A 200 0.00 -29.64 -2.90
N MET A 201 0.12 -30.44 -1.84
CA MET A 201 1.35 -31.18 -1.52
C MET A 201 1.90 -32.03 -2.68
N LYS A 202 1.04 -32.54 -3.56
CA LYS A 202 1.47 -33.33 -4.75
C LYS A 202 2.08 -32.47 -5.87
N HIS A 203 1.89 -31.16 -5.82
CA HIS A 203 2.38 -30.17 -6.76
C HIS A 203 3.05 -29.04 -5.96
N PHE A 204 4.17 -29.36 -5.32
CA PHE A 204 4.87 -28.47 -4.40
C PHE A 204 5.25 -27.12 -5.06
N GLU A 205 5.52 -27.12 -6.35
CA GLU A 205 5.78 -25.92 -7.16
C GLU A 205 4.60 -24.95 -7.25
N SER A 206 3.39 -25.42 -6.94
CA SER A 206 2.18 -24.60 -6.83
C SER A 206 1.89 -24.14 -5.39
N CYS A 207 2.73 -24.52 -4.42
CA CYS A 207 2.57 -24.11 -3.04
C CYS A 207 3.25 -22.76 -2.77
N GLU A 208 2.53 -21.90 -2.08
CA GLU A 208 3.00 -20.58 -1.70
C GLU A 208 3.24 -20.52 -0.21
N THR A 209 4.25 -19.77 0.19
CA THR A 209 4.52 -19.54 1.61
C THR A 209 3.52 -18.53 2.12
N LYS A 210 2.71 -18.89 3.13
CA LYS A 210 1.68 -18.04 3.72
C LYS A 210 1.99 -17.76 5.18
N ALA A 211 1.56 -16.59 5.66
CA ALA A 211 1.51 -16.28 7.08
C ALA A 211 0.13 -16.62 7.64
N VAL A 212 0.11 -17.35 8.75
CA VAL A 212 -1.11 -17.64 9.50
C VAL A 212 -1.03 -16.94 10.84
N GLY A 213 -1.99 -16.07 11.12
CA GLY A 213 -2.10 -15.43 12.42
C GLY A 213 -3.30 -14.51 12.50
N PHE A 214 -3.73 -14.22 13.72
CA PHE A 214 -4.89 -13.38 13.96
C PHE A 214 -4.69 -11.95 13.41
N SER A 215 -3.48 -11.40 13.54
CA SER A 215 -3.13 -10.07 13.03
C SER A 215 -3.26 -9.98 11.50
N VAL A 216 -2.92 -11.06 10.77
CA VAL A 216 -3.06 -11.15 9.31
C VAL A 216 -4.53 -11.02 8.89
N ASP A 217 -5.39 -11.85 9.49
CA ASP A 217 -6.83 -11.81 9.24
C ASP A 217 -7.48 -10.50 9.68
N MET A 218 -6.95 -9.91 10.76
CA MET A 218 -7.50 -8.69 11.34
C MET A 218 -7.16 -7.47 10.49
N ALA A 219 -5.95 -7.37 9.93
CA ALA A 219 -5.57 -6.30 9.00
C ALA A 219 -6.54 -6.21 7.81
N ALA A 220 -6.91 -7.35 7.22
CA ALA A 220 -7.90 -7.39 6.12
C ALA A 220 -9.33 -6.98 6.57
N LYS A 221 -9.71 -7.23 7.83
CA LYS A 221 -11.00 -6.76 8.38
C LYS A 221 -10.99 -5.28 8.76
N LEU A 222 -9.81 -4.76 9.14
CA LEU A 222 -9.60 -3.35 9.45
C LEU A 222 -9.69 -2.47 8.20
N SER A 223 -9.37 -3.01 7.02
CA SER A 223 -9.61 -2.33 5.75
C SER A 223 -11.09 -2.37 5.31
N GLY A 224 -12.06 -2.65 6.19
CA GLY A 224 -13.48 -2.36 5.95
C GLY A 224 -13.84 -0.90 6.25
N GLY A 225 -15.10 -0.49 6.10
CA GLY A 225 -15.57 0.86 6.45
C GLY A 225 -15.46 1.88 5.31
N LEU A 226 -15.22 3.16 5.64
CA LEU A 226 -15.24 4.25 4.66
C LEU A 226 -13.89 4.43 3.96
N SER A 227 -13.93 5.10 2.81
CA SER A 227 -12.76 5.51 2.04
C SER A 227 -11.86 6.48 2.83
N TRP A 228 -10.56 6.44 2.53
CA TRP A 228 -9.50 7.29 3.10
C TRP A 228 -9.21 7.08 4.58
N GLU A 229 -9.82 6.08 5.19
CA GLU A 229 -9.55 5.70 6.57
C GLU A 229 -8.33 4.78 6.65
N LEU A 230 -7.49 5.02 7.65
CA LEU A 230 -6.48 4.07 8.12
C LEU A 230 -6.94 3.57 9.49
N LYS A 231 -7.00 2.25 9.67
CA LYS A 231 -7.36 1.64 10.95
C LYS A 231 -6.27 0.73 11.47
N ILE A 232 -6.13 0.68 12.79
CA ILE A 232 -5.18 -0.20 13.47
C ILE A 232 -5.89 -1.15 14.44
N GLY A 233 -5.29 -2.33 14.66
CA GLY A 233 -5.72 -3.29 15.67
C GLY A 233 -5.25 -2.94 17.09
N ASP A 234 -5.84 -3.61 18.07
CA ASP A 234 -5.50 -3.49 19.49
C ASP A 234 -4.03 -3.88 19.79
N ASN A 235 -3.44 -4.76 18.98
CA ASN A 235 -2.04 -5.15 19.16
C ASN A 235 -1.09 -3.98 18.90
N ILE A 236 -1.32 -3.21 17.82
CA ILE A 236 -0.54 -1.98 17.56
C ILE A 236 -0.82 -0.95 18.66
N TYR A 237 -2.09 -0.75 19.02
CA TYR A 237 -2.48 0.23 20.05
C TYR A 237 -1.80 -0.05 21.40
N ASN A 238 -1.67 -1.32 21.80
CA ASN A 238 -1.08 -1.73 23.08
C ASN A 238 0.37 -2.21 22.98
N MET A 239 1.08 -1.99 21.86
CA MET A 239 2.45 -2.47 21.65
C MET A 239 3.51 -1.81 22.58
N GLY A 240 3.07 -1.06 23.60
CA GLY A 240 3.92 -0.44 24.61
C GLY A 240 4.50 0.92 24.21
N ASN A 241 4.04 1.53 23.11
CA ASN A 241 4.43 2.89 22.73
C ASN A 241 3.24 3.86 22.79
N GLU A 242 3.35 4.87 23.65
CA GLU A 242 2.34 5.94 23.78
C GLU A 242 2.14 6.72 22.47
N GLU A 243 3.10 6.67 21.56
CA GLU A 243 3.04 7.31 20.24
C GLU A 243 1.80 6.89 19.45
N PHE A 244 1.55 5.59 19.26
CA PHE A 244 0.42 5.14 18.44
C PHE A 244 -0.93 5.48 19.07
N ILE A 245 -1.00 5.45 20.41
CA ILE A 245 -2.18 5.86 21.19
C ILE A 245 -2.52 7.33 20.90
N GLU A 246 -1.51 8.19 20.76
CA GLU A 246 -1.70 9.61 20.49
C GLU A 246 -2.44 9.88 19.16
N TYR A 247 -2.26 8.99 18.17
CA TYR A 247 -2.88 9.07 16.85
C TYR A 247 -4.12 8.17 16.71
N ALA A 248 -4.37 7.27 17.67
CA ALA A 248 -5.46 6.30 17.65
C ALA A 248 -6.49 6.50 18.79
N LYS A 249 -6.77 7.75 19.14
CA LYS A 249 -7.64 8.10 20.27
C LYS A 249 -9.10 7.71 20.08
N GLU A 250 -9.56 7.60 18.83
CA GLU A 250 -10.94 7.28 18.51
C GLU A 250 -11.11 5.78 18.25
N ARG A 251 -12.05 5.17 18.99
CA ARG A 251 -12.44 3.79 18.78
C ARG A 251 -13.31 3.69 17.53
N TYR A 252 -12.93 2.82 16.59
CA TYR A 252 -13.76 2.50 15.43
C TYR A 252 -14.92 1.62 15.86
N ASP A 253 -14.62 0.40 16.31
CA ASP A 253 -15.56 -0.53 16.89
C ASP A 253 -14.82 -1.68 17.61
N ASP A 254 -15.55 -2.72 17.99
CA ASP A 254 -14.97 -3.96 18.51
C ASP A 254 -15.31 -5.14 17.59
N TYR A 255 -14.31 -5.93 17.21
CA TYR A 255 -14.51 -7.22 16.59
C TYR A 255 -14.83 -8.26 17.67
N LYS A 256 -16.04 -8.82 17.63
CA LYS A 256 -16.55 -9.77 18.64
C LYS A 256 -16.80 -11.15 18.02
N ARG A 257 -16.33 -12.20 18.68
CA ARG A 257 -16.65 -13.59 18.34
C ARG A 257 -16.90 -14.40 19.60
N THR A 258 -17.94 -15.23 19.59
CA THR A 258 -18.19 -16.20 20.65
C THR A 258 -17.74 -17.56 20.17
N ILE A 259 -16.78 -18.15 20.88
CA ILE A 259 -16.23 -19.48 20.62
C ILE A 259 -16.32 -20.25 21.93
N ASP A 260 -16.91 -21.45 21.91
CA ASP A 260 -17.07 -22.32 23.08
C ASP A 260 -17.65 -21.60 24.32
N GLY A 261 -18.63 -20.72 24.10
CA GLY A 261 -19.29 -19.94 25.15
C GLY A 261 -18.47 -18.76 25.71
N LYS A 262 -17.24 -18.54 25.24
CA LYS A 262 -16.42 -17.37 25.59
C LYS A 262 -16.50 -16.31 24.50
N THR A 263 -16.85 -15.09 24.88
CA THR A 263 -16.82 -13.95 23.97
C THR A 263 -15.43 -13.33 23.98
N LEU A 264 -14.76 -13.37 22.83
CA LEU A 264 -13.53 -12.65 22.55
C LEU A 264 -13.89 -11.30 21.95
N ILE A 265 -13.27 -10.25 22.47
CA ILE A 265 -13.44 -8.87 22.02
C ILE A 265 -12.08 -8.34 21.64
N TYR A 266 -11.91 -7.99 20.37
CA TYR A 266 -10.71 -7.34 19.87
C TYR A 266 -11.04 -5.92 19.41
N LYS A 267 -10.29 -4.96 19.92
CA LYS A 267 -10.57 -3.54 19.76
C LYS A 267 -9.96 -3.01 18.47
N ARG A 268 -10.65 -2.09 17.79
CA ARG A 268 -10.18 -1.51 16.52
C ARG A 268 -10.26 0.00 16.56
N TYR A 269 -9.23 0.68 16.10
CA TYR A 269 -9.12 2.13 16.26
C TYR A 269 -8.98 2.81 14.90
N PHE A 270 -9.57 3.99 14.77
CA PHE A 270 -9.17 4.89 13.69
C PHE A 270 -7.77 5.41 13.98
N PHE A 271 -6.91 5.40 12.97
CA PHE A 271 -5.59 6.01 13.06
C PHE A 271 -5.59 7.32 12.29
N ASN A 272 -5.30 8.41 12.98
CA ASN A 272 -5.24 9.74 12.41
C ASN A 272 -3.93 9.92 11.62
N TRP A 273 -3.91 9.34 10.42
CA TRP A 273 -2.77 9.40 9.51
C TRP A 273 -2.41 10.84 9.12
N ASP A 274 -3.38 11.76 9.00
CA ASP A 274 -3.11 13.18 8.70
C ASP A 274 -2.30 13.84 9.82
N LYS A 275 -2.66 13.57 11.09
CA LYS A 275 -1.89 14.06 12.24
C LYS A 275 -0.53 13.37 12.34
N TYR A 276 -0.47 12.05 12.11
CA TYR A 276 0.77 11.28 12.13
C TYR A 276 1.77 11.77 11.08
N SER A 277 1.27 12.10 9.89
CA SER A 277 2.04 12.63 8.76
C SER A 277 2.88 13.86 9.14
N LYS A 278 2.35 14.72 10.03
CA LYS A 278 2.98 15.98 10.45
C LYS A 278 4.16 15.79 11.38
N LYS A 279 4.36 14.59 11.94
CA LYS A 279 5.56 14.25 12.71
C LYS A 279 6.80 14.25 11.83
N PHE A 280 6.63 13.96 10.55
CA PHE A 280 7.71 13.84 9.59
C PHE A 280 7.85 15.18 8.85
N ASN A 281 8.71 16.08 9.37
CA ASN A 281 8.96 17.41 8.79
C ASN A 281 9.37 17.36 7.30
N SER A 282 9.97 16.24 6.87
CA SER A 282 10.39 15.96 5.50
C SER A 282 9.37 15.15 4.71
N LEU A 283 8.13 14.94 5.19
CA LEU A 283 7.15 14.15 4.45
C LEU A 283 6.84 14.76 3.08
N ASN A 284 6.79 16.10 2.98
CA ASN A 284 6.65 16.75 1.68
C ASN A 284 7.85 16.46 0.78
N GLU A 285 9.07 16.43 1.31
CA GLU A 285 10.28 16.07 0.56
C GLU A 285 10.27 14.58 0.17
N LEU A 286 9.76 13.69 1.04
CA LEU A 286 9.57 12.27 0.76
C LEU A 286 8.51 12.07 -0.33
N LEU A 287 7.37 12.76 -0.24
CA LEU A 287 6.31 12.73 -1.25
C LEU A 287 6.84 13.29 -2.58
N GLU A 288 7.50 14.45 -2.58
CA GLU A 288 8.08 15.06 -3.77
C GLU A 288 9.19 14.18 -4.40
N SER A 289 10.00 13.49 -3.60
CA SER A 289 11.07 12.62 -4.10
C SER A 289 10.63 11.21 -4.50
N LYS A 290 9.59 10.66 -3.86
CA LYS A 290 9.18 9.25 -4.02
C LYS A 290 7.89 9.05 -4.81
N LEU A 291 6.93 9.97 -4.78
CA LEU A 291 5.71 9.85 -5.59
C LEU A 291 6.01 9.74 -7.10
N PRO A 292 6.99 10.47 -7.65
CA PRO A 292 7.43 10.29 -9.04
C PRO A 292 8.00 8.90 -9.34
N LEU A 293 8.67 8.28 -8.36
CA LEU A 293 9.22 6.93 -8.52
C LEU A 293 8.13 5.87 -8.63
N ILE A 294 6.96 6.12 -8.02
CA ILE A 294 5.83 5.18 -8.00
C ILE A 294 4.76 5.43 -9.06
N GLY A 295 5.05 6.31 -10.03
CA GLY A 295 4.18 6.59 -11.17
C GLY A 295 3.20 7.75 -10.97
N PHE A 296 3.32 8.53 -9.89
CA PHE A 296 2.50 9.73 -9.67
C PHE A 296 3.22 11.00 -10.14
N PRO A 297 2.51 12.00 -10.70
CA PRO A 297 3.14 13.19 -11.26
C PRO A 297 3.89 14.02 -10.19
N VAL A 298 5.05 14.58 -10.58
CA VAL A 298 5.81 15.57 -9.79
C VAL A 298 4.96 16.83 -9.63
N VAL A 299 4.87 17.37 -8.41
CA VAL A 299 4.33 18.73 -8.22
C VAL A 299 5.36 19.72 -8.76
N ILE A 300 5.10 20.30 -9.93
CA ILE A 300 5.78 21.52 -10.33
C ILE A 300 5.10 22.63 -9.52
N LYS A 301 5.82 23.24 -8.57
CA LYS A 301 5.34 24.44 -7.88
C LYS A 301 5.10 25.52 -8.94
N GLU A 302 3.86 25.75 -9.30
CA GLU A 302 3.47 26.96 -10.03
C GLU A 302 3.77 28.16 -9.11
N GLU A 303 4.64 29.04 -9.58
CA GLU A 303 4.85 30.36 -8.97
C GLU A 303 3.51 31.11 -8.97
N SER A 304 2.97 31.30 -7.77
CA SER A 304 2.07 32.38 -7.33
C SER A 304 1.05 32.95 -8.33
N ILE A 305 -0.23 32.59 -8.23
CA ILE A 305 -1.37 33.54 -8.42
C ILE A 305 -2.59 33.07 -7.56
N PRO A 306 -3.58 33.92 -7.24
CA PRO A 306 -3.77 34.60 -5.95
C PRO A 306 -4.96 34.07 -5.11
N GLN A 307 -5.04 34.56 -3.86
CA GLN A 307 -6.11 34.32 -2.87
C GLN A 307 -7.53 34.37 -3.46
N SER A 308 -8.25 33.25 -3.34
CA SER A 308 -9.54 33.12 -2.63
C SER A 308 -10.24 31.83 -3.08
N VAL A 309 -10.17 30.79 -2.26
CA VAL A 309 -11.14 29.68 -2.35
C VAL A 309 -11.70 29.50 -0.96
N ASN A 310 -12.96 29.88 -0.82
CA ASN A 310 -13.75 29.72 0.39
C ASN A 310 -13.57 28.32 0.98
N LEU A 311 -13.45 28.27 2.30
CA LEU A 311 -13.62 27.08 3.12
C LEU A 311 -14.84 26.29 2.62
N LEU A 312 -14.61 25.23 1.85
CA LEU A 312 -15.67 24.30 1.47
C LEU A 312 -16.04 23.53 2.73
N GLU A 313 -17.24 23.83 3.24
CA GLU A 313 -17.88 23.13 4.33
C GLU A 313 -17.84 21.61 4.11
N LYS A 314 -17.78 20.87 5.23
CA LYS A 314 -17.94 19.41 5.27
C LYS A 314 -19.09 19.01 4.31
N PRO A 315 -18.89 18.08 3.37
CA PRO A 315 -20.00 17.59 2.56
C PRO A 315 -21.03 16.92 3.48
N LYS A 316 -22.13 17.64 3.73
CA LYS A 316 -23.36 17.07 4.27
C LYS A 316 -24.04 16.32 3.13
N ASN A 317 -23.56 15.14 2.77
CA ASN A 317 -24.36 14.22 1.97
C ASN A 317 -24.21 12.81 2.52
N LYS A 318 -25.28 12.35 3.18
CA LYS A 318 -25.63 10.93 3.20
C LYS A 318 -25.90 10.54 1.74
N GLU A 319 -24.87 10.15 1.01
CA GLU A 319 -25.12 9.46 -0.26
C GLU A 319 -25.75 8.11 0.05
N VAL A 320 -26.91 7.91 -0.57
CA VAL A 320 -27.72 6.71 -0.45
C VAL A 320 -26.89 5.54 -0.98
N ILE A 321 -26.49 4.67 -0.05
CA ILE A 321 -26.00 3.33 -0.35
C ILE A 321 -27.18 2.58 -0.97
N PHE A 322 -27.17 2.42 -2.29
CA PHE A 322 -27.97 1.35 -2.90
C PHE A 322 -27.21 0.05 -2.64
N GLY A 323 -27.91 -0.88 -1.98
CA GLY A 323 -27.37 -2.15 -1.51
C GLY A 323 -27.07 -3.17 -2.61
#